data_AF-A0A238H8Q9-F1
#
_entry.id   AF-A0A238H8Q9-F1
#
_cell.length_a   1.000
_cell.length_b   1.000
_cell.length_c   1.000
_cell.angle_alpha   90.00
_cell.angle_beta   90.00
_cell.angle_gamma   90.00
#
_symmetry.space_group_name_H-M   'P 1'
#
loop_
_entity.id
_entity.type
_entity.pdbx_description
1 polymer ?
#
loop_
_entity_poly.entity_id
_entity_poly.type
_entity_poly.pdbx_seq_one_letter_code
_entity_poly.pdbx_strand_id
1 'polypeptide(L)'
;MPPVLPTAKISNAIVWILALAPIIGLMLQAMLGGALAPTEDMAGLAGELAVKSGQYWWITLLLNVGLSWFDERRLKRAGVDTSQFSKLVFVVPVYLWKRAKSLHQSPAYFWTWVVLFVISLLEAA
;
A
#
# COMPACT_ATOMS: atom_id res chain seq x y z
N MET A 1 2.95 -11.90 -31.06
CA MET A 1 2.77 -11.37 -29.70
C MET A 1 1.77 -12.28 -28.98
N PRO A 2 2.05 -12.79 -27.77
CA PRO A 2 1.05 -13.57 -27.04
C PRO A 2 -0.16 -12.67 -26.73
N PRO A 3 -1.39 -13.21 -26.72
CA PRO A 3 -2.60 -12.41 -26.53
C PRO A 3 -2.60 -11.75 -25.16
N VAL A 4 -3.06 -10.49 -25.11
CA VAL A 4 -3.30 -9.77 -23.86
C VAL A 4 -4.29 -10.59 -23.04
N LEU A 5 -3.96 -10.86 -21.77
CA LEU A 5 -4.90 -11.55 -20.89
C LEU A 5 -6.21 -10.74 -20.83
N PRO A 6 -7.38 -11.38 -20.98
CA PRO A 6 -8.65 -10.68 -20.83
C PRO A 6 -8.66 -9.96 -19.48
N THR A 7 -9.03 -8.69 -19.47
CA THR A 7 -9.09 -7.83 -18.28
C THR A 7 -9.88 -8.48 -17.12
N ALA A 8 -10.84 -9.35 -17.45
CA ALA A 8 -11.61 -10.18 -16.51
C ALA A 8 -10.80 -11.20 -15.69
N LYS A 9 -9.58 -11.56 -16.10
CA LYS A 9 -8.71 -12.52 -15.39
C LYS A 9 -7.57 -11.86 -14.58
N ILE A 10 -7.47 -10.53 -14.57
CA ILE A 10 -6.43 -9.85 -13.80
C ILE A 10 -6.81 -9.85 -12.31
N SER A 11 -6.04 -10.58 -11.50
CA SER A 11 -6.24 -10.63 -10.05
C SER A 11 -6.05 -9.26 -9.41
N ASN A 12 -6.99 -8.86 -8.55
CA ASN A 12 -6.95 -7.60 -7.80
C ASN A 12 -6.38 -7.77 -6.38
N ALA A 13 -5.84 -8.95 -6.03
CA ALA A 13 -5.39 -9.25 -4.68
C ALA A 13 -4.30 -8.27 -4.17
N ILE A 14 -3.28 -7.99 -4.98
CA ILE A 14 -2.19 -7.07 -4.59
C ILE A 14 -2.73 -5.65 -4.38
N VAL A 15 -3.69 -5.22 -5.21
CA VAL A 15 -4.28 -3.89 -5.09
C VAL A 15 -5.14 -3.76 -3.84
N TRP A 16 -5.82 -4.82 -3.44
CA TRP A 16 -6.52 -4.84 -2.16
C TRP A 16 -5.55 -4.82 -0.97
N ILE A 17 -4.43 -5.55 -1.04
CA ILE A 17 -3.37 -5.46 -0.03
C ILE A 17 -2.80 -4.02 0.02
N LEU A 18 -2.56 -3.43 -1.16
CA LEU A 18 -2.10 -2.05 -1.29
C LEU A 18 -3.14 -1.08 -0.71
N ALA A 19 -4.43 -1.30 -0.91
CA ALA A 19 -5.50 -0.49 -0.32
C ALA A 19 -5.48 -0.52 1.22
N LEU A 20 -5.09 -1.66 1.80
CA LEU A 20 -4.90 -1.84 3.24
C LEU A 20 -3.53 -1.36 3.75
N ALA A 21 -2.63 -0.92 2.86
CA ALA A 21 -1.26 -0.56 3.21
C ALA A 21 -1.12 0.53 4.29
N PRO A 22 -2.01 1.53 4.41
CA PRO A 22 -1.92 2.49 5.52
C PRO A 22 -1.99 1.83 6.90
N ILE A 23 -2.94 0.90 7.09
CA ILE A 23 -3.10 0.18 8.37
C ILE A 23 -1.99 -0.85 8.58
N ILE A 24 -1.65 -1.61 7.54
CA ILE A 24 -0.54 -2.58 7.60
C ILE A 24 0.77 -1.84 7.95
N GLY A 25 0.96 -0.64 7.41
CA GLY A 25 2.09 0.22 7.72
C GLY A 25 2.17 0.57 9.20
N LEU A 26 1.07 1.03 9.82
CA LEU A 26 1.03 1.30 11.26
C LEU A 26 1.33 0.05 12.09
N MET A 27 0.76 -1.10 11.73
CA MET A 27 1.05 -2.36 12.40
C MET A 27 2.54 -2.71 12.34
N LEU A 28 3.18 -2.55 11.17
CA LEU A 28 4.62 -2.81 11.03
C LEU A 28 5.48 -1.85 11.84
N GLN A 29 5.08 -0.57 11.94
CA GLN A 29 5.76 0.41 12.78
C GLN A 29 5.65 0.05 14.27
N ALA A 30 4.44 -0.31 14.74
CA ALA A 30 4.22 -0.75 16.11
C ALA A 30 4.99 -2.04 16.42
N MET A 31 4.98 -3.02 15.51
CA MET A 31 5.75 -4.25 15.64
C MET A 31 7.24 -3.98 15.74
N LEU A 32 7.79 -3.07 14.92
CA LEU A 32 9.20 -2.73 14.98
C LEU A 32 9.55 -1.97 16.27
N GLY A 33 8.70 -1.04 16.71
CA GLY A 33 8.87 -0.35 17.99
C GLY A 33 8.89 -1.31 19.17
N GLY A 34 7.93 -2.24 19.22
CA GLY A 34 7.88 -3.27 20.27
C GLY A 34 9.03 -4.27 20.20
N ALA A 35 9.45 -4.68 19.00
CA ALA A 35 10.57 -5.61 18.80
C ALA A 35 11.93 -5.00 19.17
N LEU A 36 12.06 -3.68 19.08
CA LEU A 36 13.26 -2.94 19.47
C LEU A 36 13.17 -2.37 20.88
N ALA A 37 12.15 -2.75 21.66
CA ALA A 37 11.99 -2.32 23.03
C ALA A 37 13.15 -2.82 23.91
N PRO A 38 13.61 -2.02 24.89
CA PRO A 38 14.69 -2.44 25.79
C PRO A 38 14.35 -3.67 26.64
N THR A 39 13.08 -3.86 26.96
CA THR A 39 12.56 -4.98 27.74
C THR A 39 11.20 -5.43 27.22
N GLU A 40 10.84 -6.68 27.46
CA GLU A 40 9.56 -7.26 27.01
C GLU A 40 8.34 -6.52 27.60
N ASP A 41 8.43 -6.11 28.86
CA ASP A 41 7.36 -5.35 29.55
C ASP A 41 7.07 -4.00 28.89
N MET A 42 8.06 -3.41 28.19
CA MET A 42 7.91 -2.13 27.50
C MET A 42 7.49 -2.28 26.04
N ALA A 43 7.38 -3.50 25.50
CA ALA A 43 7.13 -3.72 24.08
C ALA A 43 5.83 -3.06 23.58
N GLY A 44 4.76 -3.14 24.37
CA GLY A 44 3.48 -2.50 24.02
C GLY A 44 3.58 -0.98 23.93
N LEU A 45 4.16 -0.36 24.97
CA LEU A 45 4.36 1.10 25.03
C LEU A 45 5.32 1.58 23.94
N ALA A 46 6.42 0.86 23.71
CA ALA A 46 7.39 1.21 22.67
C ALA A 46 6.78 1.13 21.26
N GLY A 47 5.89 0.16 21.01
CA GLY A 47 5.13 0.07 19.77
C GLY A 47 4.20 1.26 19.57
N GLU A 48 3.41 1.62 20.59
CA GLU A 48 2.52 2.78 20.54
C GLU A 48 3.28 4.09 20.32
N LEU A 49 4.37 4.30 21.07
CA LEU A 49 5.24 5.47 20.91
C LEU A 49 5.89 5.52 19.54
N ALA A 50 6.29 4.38 18.96
CA ALA A 50 6.89 4.35 17.63
C ALA A 50 5.91 4.83 16.55
N VAL A 51 4.62 4.50 16.70
CA VAL A 51 3.56 4.98 15.80
C VAL A 51 3.29 6.46 16.03
N LYS A 52 3.06 6.89 17.27
CA LYS A 52 2.75 8.30 17.63
C LYS A 52 3.89 9.27 17.34
N SER A 53 5.13 8.86 17.56
CA SER A 53 6.32 9.68 17.25
C SER A 53 6.61 9.72 15.75
N GLY A 54 6.00 8.83 14.95
CA GLY A 54 6.32 8.66 13.54
C GLY A 54 7.74 8.19 13.28
N GLN A 55 8.45 7.61 14.28
CA GLN A 55 9.86 7.23 14.16
C GLN A 55 10.15 6.33 12.94
N TYR A 56 9.18 5.49 12.57
CA TYR A 56 9.30 4.53 11.48
C TYR A 56 8.34 4.82 10.31
N TRP A 57 7.93 6.07 10.11
CA TRP A 57 7.01 6.48 9.04
C TRP A 57 7.43 5.99 7.63
N TRP A 58 8.75 5.89 7.41
CA TRP A 58 9.35 5.43 6.15
C TRP A 58 9.01 3.96 5.83
N ILE A 59 8.66 3.13 6.82
CA ILE A 59 8.21 1.74 6.61
C ILE A 59 6.89 1.73 5.83
N THR A 60 5.93 2.55 6.24
CA THR A 60 4.65 2.68 5.52
C THR A 60 4.88 3.18 4.10
N LEU A 61 5.80 4.13 3.90
CA LEU A 61 6.15 4.61 2.57
C LEU A 61 6.77 3.50 1.70
N LEU A 62 7.76 2.75 2.22
CA LEU A 62 8.38 1.65 1.51
C LEU A 62 7.38 0.55 1.15
N LEU A 63 6.47 0.21 2.07
CA LEU A 63 5.41 -0.76 1.82
C LEU A 63 4.51 -0.31 0.66
N ASN A 64 4.06 0.95 0.69
CA ASN A 64 3.19 1.55 -0.33
C ASN A 64 3.86 1.57 -1.71
N VAL A 65 5.10 2.02 -1.80
CA VAL A 65 5.87 2.06 -3.05
C VAL A 65 6.18 0.64 -3.55
N GLY A 66 6.62 -0.25 -2.65
CA GLY A 66 6.98 -1.63 -2.98
C GLY A 66 5.80 -2.44 -3.51
N LEU A 67 4.62 -2.33 -2.88
CA LEU A 67 3.40 -2.98 -3.35
C LEU A 67 2.91 -2.40 -4.68
N SER A 68 2.96 -1.08 -4.85
CA SER A 68 2.58 -0.41 -6.11
C SER A 68 3.49 -0.85 -7.26
N TRP A 69 4.80 -0.93 -7.02
CA TRP A 69 5.78 -1.40 -7.99
C TRP A 69 5.61 -2.88 -8.33
N PHE A 70 5.29 -3.71 -7.33
CA PHE A 70 5.05 -5.14 -7.52
C PHE A 70 3.78 -5.39 -8.36
N ASP A 71 2.70 -4.64 -8.09
CA ASP A 71 1.48 -4.67 -8.91
C ASP A 71 1.78 -4.26 -10.36
N GLU A 72 2.52 -3.16 -10.56
CA GLU A 72 2.89 -2.68 -11.89
C GLU A 72 3.71 -3.72 -12.69
N ARG A 73 4.71 -4.34 -12.04
CA ARG A 73 5.49 -5.42 -12.66
C ARG A 73 4.63 -6.63 -13.04
N ARG A 74 3.64 -6.98 -12.21
CA ARG A 74 2.72 -8.07 -12.50
C ARG A 74 1.81 -7.73 -13.69
N LEU A 75 1.33 -6.50 -13.78
CA LEU A 75 0.54 -6.00 -14.92
C LEU A 75 1.34 -6.02 -16.22
N LYS A 76 2.60 -5.55 -16.19
CA LYS A 76 3.52 -5.62 -17.35
C LYS A 76 3.74 -7.07 -17.81
N ARG A 77 3.96 -8.01 -16.88
CA ARG A 77 4.10 -9.44 -17.20
C ARG A 77 2.82 -10.06 -17.77
N ALA A 78 1.65 -9.52 -17.42
CA ALA A 78 0.35 -9.92 -17.96
C ALA A 78 0.05 -9.31 -19.35
N GLY A 79 0.96 -8.50 -19.90
CA GLY A 79 0.79 -7.83 -21.19
C GLY A 79 -0.08 -6.56 -21.14
N VAL A 80 -0.34 -6.03 -19.94
CA VAL A 80 -1.11 -4.78 -19.77
C VAL A 80 -0.22 -3.58 -20.07
N ASP A 81 -0.72 -2.65 -20.89
CA ASP A 81 -0.08 -1.35 -21.06
C ASP A 81 -0.21 -0.51 -19.79
N THR A 82 0.93 -0.26 -19.15
CA THR A 82 1.05 0.49 -17.88
C THR A 82 1.69 1.87 -18.08
N SER A 83 1.96 2.26 -19.33
CA SER A 83 2.67 3.50 -19.69
C SER A 83 2.05 4.75 -19.07
N GLN A 84 0.72 4.77 -18.93
CA GLN A 84 -0.03 5.89 -18.39
C GLN A 84 0.10 6.09 -16.87
N PHE A 85 0.55 5.08 -16.12
CA PHE A 85 0.54 5.11 -14.65
C PHE A 85 1.77 4.51 -13.96
N SER A 86 2.70 3.89 -14.68
CA SER A 86 3.94 3.31 -14.13
C SER A 86 4.80 4.34 -13.36
N LYS A 87 4.88 5.59 -13.84
CA LYS A 87 5.63 6.65 -13.13
C LYS A 87 4.98 7.12 -11.83
N LEU A 88 3.71 6.76 -11.63
CA LEU A 88 2.90 7.20 -10.49
C LEU A 88 2.93 6.22 -9.33
N VAL A 89 3.71 5.13 -9.43
CA VAL A 89 3.90 4.13 -8.37
C VAL A 89 4.34 4.74 -7.04
N PHE A 90 5.00 5.90 -7.04
CA PHE A 90 5.37 6.64 -5.84
C PHE A 90 4.21 7.44 -5.22
N VAL A 91 3.17 7.74 -6.02
CA VAL A 91 1.96 8.46 -5.61
C VAL A 91 0.78 7.48 -5.62
N VAL A 92 0.76 6.61 -4.60
CA VAL A 92 -0.20 5.51 -4.47
C VAL A 92 -1.66 5.87 -4.76
N PRO A 93 -2.25 6.95 -4.20
CA PRO A 93 -3.65 7.27 -4.49
C PRO A 93 -3.89 7.53 -5.99
N VAL A 94 -2.98 8.23 -6.66
CA VAL A 94 -3.11 8.52 -8.10
C VAL A 94 -2.87 7.25 -8.92
N TYR A 95 -1.91 6.41 -8.52
CA TYR A 95 -1.66 5.11 -9.12
C TYR A 95 -2.91 4.22 -9.11
N LEU A 96 -3.54 4.05 -7.95
CA LEU A 96 -4.75 3.26 -7.78
C LEU A 96 -5.87 3.76 -8.70
N TRP A 97 -6.12 5.07 -8.69
CA TRP A 97 -7.19 5.65 -9.52
C TRP A 97 -6.94 5.45 -11.03
N LYS A 98 -5.71 5.73 -11.50
CA LYS A 98 -5.34 5.56 -12.91
C LYS A 98 -5.39 4.10 -13.35
N ARG A 99 -4.93 3.18 -12.51
CA ARG A 99 -5.04 1.73 -12.76
C ARG A 99 -6.51 1.32 -12.92
N ALA A 100 -7.40 1.78 -12.03
CA ALA A 100 -8.83 1.47 -12.11
C ALA A 100 -9.43 1.95 -13.43
N LYS A 101 -9.13 3.18 -13.83
CA LYS A 101 -9.60 3.75 -15.10
C LYS A 101 -9.04 3.00 -16.32
N SER A 102 -7.75 2.67 -16.31
CA SER A 102 -7.10 1.96 -17.41
C SER A 102 -7.61 0.53 -17.60
N LEU A 103 -7.98 -0.14 -16.50
CA LEU A 103 -8.52 -1.51 -16.54
C LEU A 103 -10.05 -1.54 -16.59
N HIS A 104 -10.73 -0.39 -16.72
CA HIS A 104 -12.19 -0.28 -16.67
C HIS A 104 -12.83 -0.97 -15.44
N GLN A 105 -12.12 -0.93 -14.30
CA GLN A 105 -12.57 -1.49 -13.03
C GLN A 105 -13.15 -0.41 -12.11
N SER A 106 -13.92 -0.81 -11.10
CA SER A 106 -14.38 0.11 -10.07
C SER A 106 -13.19 0.67 -9.26
N PRO A 107 -13.19 1.97 -8.91
CA PRO A 107 -12.13 2.58 -8.11
C PRO A 107 -12.33 2.31 -6.59
N ALA A 108 -12.95 1.20 -6.21
CA ALA A 108 -13.30 0.92 -4.81
C ALA A 108 -12.06 0.91 -3.91
N TYR A 109 -10.99 0.25 -4.34
CA TYR A 109 -9.72 0.18 -3.62
C TYR A 109 -9.02 1.53 -3.45
N PHE A 110 -9.24 2.49 -4.37
CA PHE A 110 -8.75 3.86 -4.20
C PHE A 110 -9.44 4.52 -3.00
N TRP A 111 -10.77 4.44 -2.93
CA TRP A 111 -11.53 5.00 -1.81
C TRP A 111 -11.22 4.29 -0.50
N THR A 112 -11.07 2.95 -0.51
CA THR A 112 -10.61 2.20 0.66
C THR A 112 -9.26 2.71 1.14
N TRP A 113 -8.28 2.89 0.24
CA TRP A 113 -6.97 3.41 0.60
C TRP A 113 -7.07 4.81 1.23
N VAL A 114 -7.85 5.72 0.63
CA VAL A 114 -8.03 7.09 1.14
C VAL A 114 -8.65 7.08 2.53
N VAL A 115 -9.72 6.31 2.75
CA VAL A 115 -10.38 6.21 4.07
C VAL A 115 -9.41 5.67 5.11
N LEU A 116 -8.69 4.59 4.78
CA LEU A 116 -7.73 3.99 5.69
C LEU A 116 -6.51 4.88 5.94
N PHE A 117 -6.08 5.65 4.95
CA PHE A 117 -5.03 6.65 5.11
C PHE A 117 -5.45 7.75 6.08
N VAL A 118 -6.66 8.30 5.92
CA VAL A 118 -7.20 9.28 6.87
C VAL A 118 -7.30 8.70 8.28
N ILE A 119 -7.81 7.48 8.43
CA ILE A 119 -7.84 6.80 9.73
C ILE A 119 -6.42 6.64 10.30
N SER A 120 -5.44 6.27 9.47
CA SER A 120 -4.06 6.11 9.92
C SER A 120 -3.42 7.41 10.38
N LEU A 121 -3.78 8.55 9.76
CA LEU A 121 -3.32 9.87 10.20
C LEU A 121 -3.96 10.27 11.52
N LEU A 122 -5.24 9.95 11.73
CA LEU A 122 -5.92 10.23 13.00
C LEU A 122 -5.37 9.40 14.15
N GLU A 123 -4.96 8.16 13.87
CA GLU A 123 -4.29 7.31 14.86
C GLU A 123 -2.88 7.83 15.16
N ALA A 124 -2.13 8.24 14.15
CA ALA A 124 -0.75 8.71 14.33
C ALA A 124 -0.64 10.15 14.87
N ALA A 125 -1.73 10.92 14.86
CA ALA A 125 -1.83 12.29 15.41
C ALA A 125 -1.89 12.31 16.94
#